data_AF-A0A377WT60-F1
#
_entry.id   AF-A0A377WT60-F1
#
_cell.length_a   1.000
_cell.length_b   1.000
_cell.length_c   1.000
_cell.angle_alpha   90.00
_cell.angle_beta   90.00
_cell.angle_gamma   90.00
#
_symmetry.space_group_name_H-M   'P 1'
#
loop_
_entity.id
_entity.type
_entity.pdbx_description
1 polymer ?
#
loop_
_entity_poly.entity_id
_entity_poly.type
_entity_poly.pdbx_seq_one_letter_code
_entity_poly.pdbx_strand_id
1 'polypeptide(L)'
;MIHCPEGAWGVSRTEAGRWVPSWRLPPEEIIGSVGAGDAFCAGLLYGSHERWPLTASLQLAHACARASLQAANAIDGAKTLPELQAFIQLQNN
;
A
#
# COMPACT_ATOMS: atom_id res chain seq x y z
N MET A 1 -12.74 3.69 0.04
CA MET A 1 -11.92 2.91 -0.90
C MET A 1 -12.49 1.49 -0.96
N ILE A 2 -12.24 0.78 -2.05
CA ILE A 2 -12.45 -0.66 -2.15
C ILE A 2 -11.09 -1.26 -2.49
N HIS A 3 -10.66 -2.28 -1.75
CA HIS A 3 -9.37 -2.93 -1.93
C HIS A 3 -9.57 -4.43 -2.17
N CYS A 4 -8.78 -4.99 -3.08
CA CYS A 4 -8.62 -6.41 -3.30
C CYS A 4 -7.15 -6.72 -3.68
N PRO A 5 -6.75 -7.99 -3.79
CA PRO A 5 -5.36 -8.35 -4.13
C PRO A 5 -4.86 -7.72 -5.44
N GLU A 6 -5.73 -7.45 -6.40
CA GLU A 6 -5.40 -6.86 -7.70
C GLU A 6 -5.16 -5.35 -7.65
N GLY A 7 -5.61 -4.66 -6.59
CA GLY A 7 -5.48 -3.22 -6.49
C GLY A 7 -6.52 -2.57 -5.58
N ALA A 8 -6.72 -1.28 -5.79
CA ALA A 8 -7.68 -0.51 -5.02
C ALA A 8 -8.37 0.56 -5.87
N TRP A 9 -9.67 0.70 -5.65
CA TRP A 9 -10.46 1.84 -6.13
C TRP A 9 -10.55 2.89 -5.03
N GLY A 10 -10.10 4.11 -5.34
CA GLY A 10 -10.22 5.28 -4.47
C GLY A 10 -11.08 6.36 -5.12
N VAL A 11 -11.73 7.17 -4.28
CA VAL A 11 -12.37 8.43 -4.66
C VAL A 11 -12.21 9.40 -3.49
N SER A 12 -12.01 10.69 -3.78
CA SER A 12 -11.95 11.74 -2.76
C SER A 12 -12.93 12.87 -3.11
N ARG A 13 -13.05 13.87 -2.22
CA ARG A 13 -13.89 15.06 -2.50
C ARG A 13 -13.35 15.92 -3.64
N THR A 14 -12.04 15.83 -3.91
CA THR A 14 -11.33 16.71 -4.85
C THR A 14 -10.81 15.97 -6.08
N GLU A 15 -10.82 14.63 -6.07
CA GLU A 15 -10.32 13.80 -7.16
C GLU A 15 -11.37 12.77 -7.59
N ALA A 16 -11.55 12.64 -8.90
CA ALA A 16 -12.40 11.62 -9.49
C ALA A 16 -11.94 10.21 -9.08
N GLY A 17 -12.91 9.29 -9.06
CA GLY A 17 -12.66 7.89 -8.77
C GLY A 17 -11.63 7.28 -9.72
N ARG A 18 -10.69 6.51 -9.18
CA ARG A 18 -9.65 5.84 -9.96
C ARG A 18 -9.27 4.49 -9.38
N TRP A 19 -8.87 3.60 -10.29
CA TRP A 19 -8.25 2.33 -9.99
C TRP A 19 -6.73 2.48 -9.91
N VAL A 20 -6.11 1.95 -8.87
CA VAL A 20 -4.65 1.85 -8.73
C VAL A 20 -4.28 0.37 -8.55
N PRO A 21 -3.58 -0.25 -9.51
CA PRO A 21 -3.21 -1.66 -9.42
C PRO A 21 -2.24 -1.88 -8.25
N SER A 22 -2.29 -3.08 -7.64
CA SER A 22 -1.27 -3.52 -6.71
C SER A 22 -0.01 -3.95 -7.46
N TRP A 23 1.13 -3.96 -6.77
CA TRP A 23 2.31 -4.67 -7.28
C TRP A 23 2.19 -6.15 -6.98
N ARG A 24 2.42 -6.98 -8.01
CA ARG A 24 2.41 -8.43 -7.84
C ARG A 24 3.50 -8.86 -6.88
N LEU A 25 3.12 -9.66 -5.90
CA LEU A 25 4.02 -10.35 -5.00
C LEU A 25 3.96 -11.85 -5.34
N PRO A 26 5.08 -12.50 -5.69
CA PRO A 26 5.10 -13.94 -5.90
C PRO A 26 4.61 -14.68 -4.64
N PRO A 27 3.80 -15.76 -4.77
CA PRO A 27 3.28 -16.49 -3.61
C PRO A 27 4.37 -16.96 -2.64
N GLU A 28 5.55 -17.30 -3.14
CA GLU A 28 6.72 -17.70 -2.35
C GLU A 28 7.31 -16.58 -1.49
N GLU A 29 7.04 -15.31 -1.81
CA GLU A 29 7.43 -14.16 -0.99
C GLU A 29 6.38 -13.80 0.08
N ILE A 30 5.21 -14.46 0.08
CA ILE A 30 4.17 -14.25 1.07
C ILE A 30 4.44 -15.14 2.28
N ILE A 31 4.91 -14.54 3.37
CA ILE A 31 5.20 -15.23 4.63
C ILE A 31 3.96 -15.29 5.53
N GLY A 32 3.11 -14.25 5.50
CA GLY A 32 1.87 -14.21 6.27
C GLY A 32 0.95 -13.07 5.81
N SER A 33 -0.37 -13.26 5.93
CA SER A 33 -1.37 -12.24 5.53
C SER A 33 -1.91 -11.41 6.69
N VAL A 34 -1.49 -11.72 7.92
CA VAL A 34 -1.98 -11.07 9.14
C VAL A 34 -1.52 -9.61 9.14
N GLY A 35 -2.46 -8.68 9.27
CA GLY A 35 -2.17 -7.24 9.34
C GLY A 35 -1.98 -6.54 7.98
N ALA A 36 -2.00 -7.25 6.84
CA ALA A 36 -1.79 -6.61 5.54
C ALA A 36 -2.85 -5.54 5.21
N GLY A 37 -4.12 -5.79 5.59
CA GLY A 37 -5.20 -4.82 5.45
C GLY A 37 -5.05 -3.61 6.39
N ASP A 38 -4.57 -3.82 7.61
CA ASP A 38 -4.31 -2.75 8.57
C ASP A 38 -3.14 -1.87 8.09
N ALA A 39 -2.07 -2.49 7.58
CA ALA A 39 -0.94 -1.80 6.97
C ALA A 39 -1.37 -0.98 5.73
N PHE A 40 -2.24 -1.55 4.89
CA PHE A 40 -2.85 -0.80 3.77
C PHE A 40 -3.60 0.44 4.28
N CYS A 41 -4.47 0.27 5.27
CA CYS A 41 -5.26 1.37 5.83
C CYS A 41 -4.36 2.44 6.45
N ALA A 42 -3.31 2.05 7.18
CA ALA A 42 -2.35 2.97 7.77
C ALA A 42 -1.63 3.80 6.69
N GLY A 43 -1.17 3.18 5.60
CA GLY A 43 -0.53 3.88 4.48
C GLY A 43 -1.47 4.88 3.79
N LEU A 44 -2.74 4.49 3.55
CA LEU A 44 -3.73 5.38 2.93
C LEU A 44 -4.10 6.55 3.86
N LEU A 45 -4.28 6.29 5.15
CA LEU A 45 -4.55 7.32 6.15
C LEU A 45 -3.39 8.30 6.28
N TYR A 46 -2.14 7.81 6.26
CA TYR A 46 -0.95 8.65 6.28
C TYR A 46 -0.89 9.56 5.05
N GLY A 47 -1.02 9.01 3.84
CA GLY A 47 -1.01 9.82 2.61
C GLY A 47 -2.14 10.88 2.60
N SER A 48 -3.33 10.51 3.09
CA SER A 48 -4.43 11.46 3.24
C SER A 48 -4.14 12.55 4.28
N HIS A 49 -3.49 12.22 5.40
CA HIS A 49 -3.10 13.17 6.44
C HIS A 49 -2.11 14.20 5.89
N GLU A 50 -1.12 13.73 5.13
CA GLU A 50 -0.12 14.57 4.45
C GLU A 50 -0.66 15.28 3.20
N ARG A 51 -1.96 15.12 2.90
CA ARG A 51 -2.66 15.72 1.74
C ARG A 51 -2.03 15.34 0.41
N TRP A 52 -1.49 14.14 0.31
CA TRP A 52 -0.95 13.62 -0.94
C TRP A 52 -2.06 13.34 -1.95
N PRO A 53 -1.76 13.38 -3.26
CA PRO A 53 -2.70 12.93 -4.27
C PRO A 53 -3.20 11.51 -3.98
N LEU A 54 -4.45 11.21 -4.32
CA LEU A 54 -5.08 9.92 -4.06
C LEU A 54 -4.25 8.76 -4.61
N THR A 55 -3.63 8.93 -5.78
CA THR A 55 -2.78 7.88 -6.37
C THR A 55 -1.53 7.61 -5.54
N ALA A 56 -0.85 8.66 -5.08
CA ALA A 56 0.33 8.53 -4.24
C ALA A 56 -0.01 7.89 -2.87
N SER A 57 -1.16 8.26 -2.30
CA SER A 57 -1.67 7.65 -1.07
C SER A 57 -1.98 6.17 -1.24
N LEU A 58 -2.60 5.77 -2.37
CA LEU A 58 -2.87 4.36 -2.68
C LEU A 58 -1.59 3.57 -2.99
N GLN A 59 -0.60 4.19 -3.63
CA GLN A 59 0.72 3.59 -3.83
C GLN A 59 1.43 3.32 -2.49
N LEU A 60 1.39 4.27 -1.54
CA LEU A 60 1.91 4.03 -0.20
C LEU A 60 1.16 2.90 0.51
N ALA A 61 -0.18 2.89 0.43
CA ALA A 61 -1.00 1.83 1.01
C ALA A 61 -0.63 0.44 0.48
N HIS A 62 -0.45 0.31 -0.84
CA HIS A 62 0.01 -0.94 -1.46
C HIS A 62 1.41 -1.34 -1.00
N ALA A 63 2.34 -0.39 -0.87
CA ALA A 63 3.69 -0.66 -0.40
C ALA A 63 3.70 -1.16 1.07
N CYS A 64 2.90 -0.53 1.94
CA CYS A 64 2.72 -0.97 3.33
C CYS A 64 2.15 -2.39 3.40
N ALA A 65 1.09 -2.67 2.63
CA ALA A 65 0.47 -4.00 2.58
C ALA A 65 1.48 -5.06 2.10
N ARG A 66 2.21 -4.78 1.01
CA ARG A 66 3.23 -5.66 0.45
C ARG A 66 4.33 -5.96 1.48
N ALA A 67 4.80 -4.95 2.21
CA ALA A 67 5.83 -5.14 3.23
C ALA A 67 5.33 -6.00 4.40
N SER A 68 4.07 -5.81 4.82
CA SER A 68 3.43 -6.66 5.83
C SER A 68 3.32 -8.11 5.38
N LEU A 69 3.09 -8.39 4.08
CA LEU A 69 2.98 -9.75 3.56
C LEU A 69 4.29 -10.56 3.66
N GLN A 70 5.43 -9.87 3.80
CA GLN A 70 6.77 -10.47 3.93
C GLN A 70 7.16 -10.76 5.38
N ALA A 71 6.20 -10.75 6.31
CA ALA A 71 6.40 -11.12 7.70
C ALA A 71 5.31 -12.09 8.18
N ALA A 72 5.66 -12.93 9.16
CA ALA A 72 4.72 -13.91 9.73
C ALA A 72 3.67 -13.27 10.66
N ASN A 73 3.90 -12.03 11.12
CA ASN A 73 3.04 -11.30 12.04
C ASN A 73 2.77 -9.87 11.54
N ALA A 74 1.90 -9.15 12.25
CA ALA A 74 1.47 -7.80 11.86
C ALA A 74 2.45 -6.66 12.21
N ILE A 75 3.63 -6.97 12.75
CA ILE A 75 4.56 -5.95 13.30
C ILE A 75 5.87 -5.92 12.50
N ASP A 76 6.50 -7.07 12.32
CA ASP A 76 7.87 -7.15 11.79
C ASP A 76 7.99 -6.76 10.31
N GLY A 77 6.86 -6.77 9.59
CA GLY A 77 6.80 -6.35 8.19
C GLY A 77 6.75 -4.82 8.00
N ALA A 78 6.58 -4.05 9.07
CA ALA A 78 6.55 -2.59 8.98
C ALA A 78 7.90 -2.03 8.50
N LYS A 79 7.84 -1.07 7.59
CA LYS A 79 9.00 -0.38 7.02
C LYS A 79 8.92 1.12 7.27
N THR A 80 10.06 1.77 7.25
CA THR A 80 10.13 3.23 7.33
C THR A 80 9.57 3.85 6.05
N LEU A 81 9.10 5.10 6.16
CA LEU A 81 8.59 5.81 4.98
C LEU A 81 9.63 5.94 3.85
N PRO A 82 10.92 6.26 4.12
CA PRO A 82 11.93 6.32 3.06
C PRO A 82 12.14 4.99 2.33
N GLU A 83 12.11 3.85 3.03
CA GLU A 83 12.23 2.52 2.40
C GLU A 83 11.03 2.26 1.46
N LEU A 84 9.82 2.60 1.91
CA LEU A 84 8.60 2.44 1.11
C LEU A 84 8.62 3.36 -0.11
N GLN A 85 9.06 4.61 0.04
CA GLN A 85 9.18 5.56 -1.07
C GLN A 85 10.24 5.13 -2.09
N ALA A 86 11.38 4.61 -1.62
CA ALA A 86 12.41 4.05 -2.50
C ALA A 86 11.86 2.86 -3.30
N PHE A 87 11.11 1.96 -2.67
CA PHE A 87 10.42 0.87 -3.37
C PHE A 87 9.46 1.41 -4.43
N ILE A 88 8.59 2.36 -4.10
CA ILE A 88 7.62 2.94 -5.05
C ILE A 88 8.32 3.58 -6.25
N GLN A 89 9.42 4.30 -6.02
CA GLN A 89 10.22 4.90 -7.10
C GLN A 89 10.82 3.84 -8.04
N LEU A 90 11.35 2.74 -7.49
CA LEU A 90 11.88 1.64 -8.29
C LEU A 90 10.82 0.96 -9.17
N GLN A 91 9.56 0.96 -8.75
CA GLN A 91 8.47 0.36 -9.53
C GLN A 91 7.89 1.29 -10.61
N ASN A 92 8.15 2.60 -10.53
CA ASN A 92 7.64 3.59 -11.48
C ASN A 92 8.66 3.96 -12.58
N ASN A 93 9.87 3.39 -12.51
CA ASN A 93 10.92 3.50 -13.52
C ASN A 93 10.86 2.32 -14.50
#